data_AF-A0A1F2QD41-F1
#
_entry.id   AF-A0A1F2QD41-F1
#
_cell.length_a   1.000
_cell.length_b   1.000
_cell.length_c   1.000
_cell.angle_alpha   90.00
_cell.angle_beta   90.00
_cell.angle_gamma   90.00
#
_symmetry.space_group_name_H-M   'P 1'
#
loop_
_entity.id
_entity.type
_entity.pdbx_description
1 polymer ?
#
loop_
_entity_poly.entity_id
_entity_poly.type
_entity_poly.pdbx_seq_one_letter_code
_entity_poly.pdbx_strand_id
1 'polypeptide(L)'
;MTAEPREVNLTLTPHSRYDAIDVAARVREEFGDALAGFRRALYCSLHTTAGYLEQSLSSRLDNRRERLDPFMRAFQGLFPPGADYRHDRLDLRHELSEVERRCEPRNADSHLAFIGSGLRSCVTYLHRPGEPVYLMDLDGVHAGQPRIRRTRVLGYSDEETVAKIRCEVPVSRHPIDSVNLADSRVGVLACAHELVSRHGVARGRIDIALAASEREAGVTVNEYETLLMRHDLAEVLADPLKFAASTGRRMLRDPLSIPSKSWGYARYDVVQVLNELMDALKVTESALERLLARVMAVPARRFLRLKRSLSMLVSDGDGIVRGTYQNPILIQWAGTPQGSRSLELTVTRFR
;
A
#
# COMPACT_ATOMS: atom_id res chain seq x y z
N MET A 1 -7.06 9.07 34.74
CA MET A 1 -6.24 9.96 33.87
C MET A 1 -5.81 9.12 32.68
N THR A 2 -6.15 9.52 31.46
CA THR A 2 -5.63 8.84 30.25
C THR A 2 -4.16 9.18 30.11
N ALA A 3 -3.32 8.19 29.85
CA ALA A 3 -1.90 8.42 29.60
C ALA A 3 -1.73 9.19 28.28
N GLU A 4 -0.86 10.19 28.25
CA GLU A 4 -0.60 10.95 27.02
C GLU A 4 -0.11 10.03 25.89
N PRO A 5 -0.53 10.26 24.63
CA PRO A 5 -0.08 9.44 23.50
C PRO A 5 1.44 9.36 23.39
N ARG A 6 1.95 8.15 23.15
CA ARG A 6 3.40 7.87 23.10
C ARG A 6 3.83 7.43 21.72
N GLU A 7 4.72 8.19 21.10
CA GLU A 7 5.36 7.82 19.82
C GLU A 7 6.73 7.18 20.04
N VAL A 8 7.02 6.14 19.27
CA VAL A 8 8.36 5.53 19.13
C VAL A 8 8.73 5.43 17.66
N ASN A 9 10.02 5.53 17.36
CA ASN A 9 10.56 5.49 16.00
C ASN A 9 11.49 4.30 15.87
N LEU A 10 11.27 3.48 14.84
CA LEU A 10 12.07 2.30 14.56
C LEU A 10 12.80 2.44 13.23
N THR A 11 14.03 1.94 13.22
CA THR A 11 14.79 1.69 12.01
C THR A 11 14.92 0.18 11.83
N LEU A 12 14.49 -0.33 10.68
CA LEU A 12 14.43 -1.76 10.38
C LEU A 12 15.33 -2.06 9.19
N THR A 13 15.96 -3.24 9.21
CA THR A 13 16.81 -3.74 8.13
C THR A 13 16.19 -5.03 7.60
N PRO A 14 15.60 -5.03 6.39
CA PRO A 14 15.08 -6.23 5.76
C PRO A 14 16.20 -7.21 5.40
N HIS A 15 15.92 -8.51 5.46
CA HIS A 15 16.89 -9.56 5.14
C HIS A 15 16.76 -10.12 3.71
N SER A 16 15.67 -9.80 3.02
CA SER A 16 15.42 -10.20 1.65
C SER A 16 14.59 -9.16 0.91
N ARG A 17 14.47 -9.31 -0.42
CA ARG A 17 13.65 -8.40 -1.24
C ARG A 17 12.20 -8.38 -0.77
N TYR A 18 11.60 -9.55 -0.56
CA TYR A 18 10.38 -9.66 0.22
C TYR A 18 10.74 -9.96 1.67
N ASP A 19 10.21 -9.21 2.63
CA ASP A 19 10.33 -9.53 4.05
C ASP A 19 9.06 -9.15 4.81
N ALA A 20 8.76 -9.87 5.87
CA ALA A 20 7.69 -9.57 6.81
C ALA A 20 8.30 -9.40 8.20
N ILE A 21 8.50 -8.14 8.61
CA ILE A 21 9.25 -7.76 9.81
C ILE A 21 8.26 -7.50 10.95
N ASP A 22 8.33 -8.24 12.07
CA ASP A 22 7.45 -8.04 13.23
C ASP A 22 7.83 -6.75 13.98
N VAL A 23 7.15 -5.66 13.65
CA VAL A 23 7.36 -4.35 14.26
C VAL A 23 6.94 -4.34 15.72
N ALA A 24 5.91 -5.10 16.10
CA ALA A 24 5.48 -5.18 17.49
C ALA A 24 6.55 -5.84 18.37
N ALA A 25 7.24 -6.87 17.88
CA ALA A 25 8.41 -7.44 18.56
C ALA A 25 9.57 -6.43 18.65
N ARG A 26 9.90 -5.74 17.55
CA ARG A 26 10.95 -4.73 17.53
C ARG A 26 10.70 -3.57 18.50
N VAL A 27 9.44 -3.13 18.64
CA VAL A 27 9.08 -2.12 19.65
C VAL A 27 9.38 -2.63 21.06
N ARG A 28 9.02 -3.88 21.39
CA ARG A 28 9.28 -4.45 22.72
C ARG A 28 10.77 -4.61 23.00
N GLU A 29 11.53 -5.02 22.00
CA GLU A 29 12.99 -5.21 22.11
C GLU A 29 13.72 -3.87 22.33
N GLU A 30 13.34 -2.81 21.61
CA GLU A 30 14.03 -1.51 21.69
C GLU A 30 13.47 -0.55 22.76
N PHE A 31 12.17 -0.65 23.06
CA PHE A 31 11.46 0.29 23.94
C PHE A 31 10.73 -0.36 25.12
N GLY A 32 10.85 -1.69 25.31
CA GLY A 32 10.19 -2.41 26.41
C GLY A 32 8.67 -2.25 26.39
N ASP A 33 8.10 -1.96 27.56
CA ASP A 33 6.65 -1.81 27.77
C ASP A 33 6.13 -0.40 27.45
N ALA A 34 6.88 0.42 26.70
CA ALA A 34 6.54 1.82 26.42
C ALA A 34 5.14 2.03 25.83
N LEU A 35 4.59 1.02 25.14
CA LEU A 35 3.24 1.07 24.56
C LEU A 35 2.19 0.22 25.28
N ALA A 36 2.57 -0.53 26.33
CA ALA A 36 1.71 -1.54 26.95
C ALA A 36 0.44 -0.96 27.61
N GLY A 37 0.49 0.29 28.07
CA GLY A 37 -0.63 0.98 28.70
C GLY A 37 -1.70 1.53 27.75
N PHE A 38 -1.49 1.45 26.43
CA PHE A 38 -2.41 2.02 25.45
C PHE A 38 -3.37 0.98 24.88
N ARG A 39 -4.62 1.40 24.64
CA ARG A 39 -5.65 0.53 24.04
C ARG A 39 -5.45 0.34 22.53
N ARG A 40 -4.83 1.31 21.85
CA ARG A 40 -4.64 1.31 20.40
C ARG A 40 -3.20 1.70 20.07
N ALA A 41 -2.73 1.20 18.94
CA ALA A 41 -1.45 1.58 18.36
C ALA A 41 -1.65 1.88 16.88
N LEU A 42 -1.18 3.04 16.44
CA LEU A 42 -1.10 3.40 15.03
C LEU A 42 0.33 3.11 14.53
N TYR A 43 0.43 2.39 13.42
CA TYR A 43 1.68 2.03 12.76
C TYR A 43 1.79 2.79 11.44
N CYS A 44 2.89 3.50 11.24
CA CYS A 44 3.12 4.37 10.07
C CYS A 44 4.45 4.04 9.39
N SER A 45 4.38 3.50 8.17
CA SER A 45 5.50 3.27 7.27
C SER A 45 5.79 4.51 6.45
N LEU A 46 7.08 4.84 6.31
CA LEU A 46 7.56 5.98 5.52
C LEU A 46 8.07 5.57 4.12
N HIS A 47 7.58 4.45 3.60
CA HIS A 47 8.07 3.84 2.35
C HIS A 47 6.92 3.59 1.37
N THR A 48 7.24 3.57 0.08
CA THR A 48 6.28 3.38 -1.03
C THR A 48 6.14 1.92 -1.46
N THR A 49 7.09 1.07 -1.04
CA THR A 49 7.14 -0.38 -1.29
C THR A 49 7.12 -1.22 -0.01
N ALA A 50 6.91 -0.58 1.16
CA ALA A 50 6.75 -1.29 2.42
C ALA A 50 5.60 -0.70 3.24
N GLY A 51 4.72 -1.54 3.78
CA GLY A 51 3.54 -1.08 4.51
C GLY A 51 2.87 -2.17 5.32
N TYR A 52 1.68 -1.86 5.82
CA TYR A 52 0.95 -2.72 6.75
C TYR A 52 -0.37 -3.20 6.17
N LEU A 53 -0.79 -4.40 6.56
CA LEU A 53 -2.17 -4.84 6.37
C LEU A 53 -3.05 -4.24 7.47
N GLU A 54 -4.34 -4.06 7.18
CA GLU A 54 -5.31 -3.69 8.21
C GLU A 54 -5.50 -4.85 9.19
N GLN A 55 -5.73 -4.55 10.47
CA GLN A 55 -5.86 -5.56 11.52
C GLN A 55 -6.90 -6.64 11.17
N SER A 56 -8.04 -6.26 10.60
CA SER A 56 -9.08 -7.21 10.19
C SER A 56 -8.65 -8.18 9.09
N LEU A 57 -7.72 -7.80 8.22
CA LEU A 57 -7.13 -8.69 7.22
C LEU A 57 -6.02 -9.54 7.85
N SER A 58 -5.15 -8.92 8.65
CA SER A 58 -4.10 -9.65 9.38
C SER A 58 -4.70 -10.75 10.27
N SER A 59 -5.75 -10.44 11.04
CA SER A 59 -6.46 -11.40 11.89
C SER A 59 -7.13 -12.53 11.12
N ARG A 60 -7.64 -12.28 9.90
CA ARG A 60 -8.18 -13.36 9.03
C ARG A 60 -7.09 -14.30 8.52
N LEU A 61 -5.86 -13.81 8.44
CA LEU A 61 -4.66 -14.60 8.12
C LEU A 61 -3.98 -15.11 9.41
N ASP A 62 -4.71 -15.16 10.53
CA ASP A 62 -4.27 -15.60 11.85
C ASP A 62 -3.02 -14.86 12.39
N ASN A 63 -2.70 -13.67 11.88
CA ASN A 63 -1.48 -12.91 12.22
C ASN A 63 -0.19 -13.76 12.10
N ARG A 64 -0.15 -14.69 11.14
CA ARG A 64 0.93 -15.68 11.01
C ARG A 64 1.65 -15.57 9.67
N ARG A 65 2.98 -15.56 9.70
CA ARG A 65 3.81 -15.47 8.47
C ARG A 65 3.46 -16.57 7.48
N GLU A 66 3.14 -17.77 7.96
CA GLU A 66 2.77 -18.91 7.13
C GLU A 66 1.54 -18.66 6.25
N ARG A 67 0.69 -17.68 6.58
CA ARG A 67 -0.47 -17.27 5.77
C ARG A 67 -0.32 -15.90 5.13
N LEU A 68 0.42 -15.01 5.76
CA LEU A 68 0.74 -13.70 5.21
C LEU A 68 1.65 -13.84 3.99
N ASP A 69 2.64 -14.73 4.05
CA ASP A 69 3.61 -14.93 2.97
C ASP A 69 2.91 -15.41 1.68
N PRO A 70 2.10 -16.50 1.67
CA PRO A 70 1.35 -16.90 0.47
C PRO A 70 0.42 -15.79 -0.05
N PHE A 71 -0.26 -15.07 0.85
CA PHE A 71 -1.12 -13.94 0.47
C PHE A 71 -0.32 -12.87 -0.30
N MET A 72 0.86 -12.49 0.19
CA MET A 72 1.71 -11.50 -0.49
C MET A 72 2.34 -12.07 -1.77
N ARG A 73 2.75 -13.34 -1.77
CA ARG A 73 3.31 -14.03 -2.94
C ARG A 73 2.33 -14.07 -4.10
N ALA A 74 1.04 -14.22 -3.85
CA ALA A 74 0.03 -14.16 -4.90
C ALA A 74 0.05 -12.81 -5.65
N PHE A 75 0.20 -11.69 -4.94
CA PHE A 75 0.36 -10.37 -5.58
C PHE A 75 1.70 -10.19 -6.28
N GLN A 76 2.77 -10.81 -5.79
CA GLN A 76 4.05 -10.86 -6.51
C GLN A 76 4.00 -11.76 -7.76
N GLY A 77 3.11 -12.76 -7.80
CA GLY A 77 2.84 -13.55 -9.01
C GLY A 77 2.07 -12.76 -10.07
N LEU A 78 1.14 -11.90 -9.63
CA LEU A 78 0.42 -10.97 -10.52
C LEU A 78 1.32 -9.87 -11.08
N PHE A 79 2.26 -9.42 -10.25
CA PHE A 79 3.25 -8.40 -10.60
C PHE A 79 4.66 -8.99 -10.46
N PRO A 80 5.10 -9.82 -11.43
CA PRO A 80 6.39 -10.48 -11.35
C PRO A 80 7.55 -9.47 -11.52
N PRO A 81 8.63 -9.61 -10.73
CA PRO A 81 9.80 -8.73 -10.85
C PRO A 81 10.41 -8.78 -12.26
N GLY A 82 10.79 -7.61 -12.80
CA GLY A 82 11.45 -7.54 -14.11
C GLY A 82 10.54 -7.82 -15.33
N ALA A 83 9.22 -7.77 -15.14
CA ALA A 83 8.29 -7.70 -16.25
C ALA A 83 8.48 -6.41 -17.07
N ASP A 84 7.71 -6.23 -18.13
CA ASP A 84 7.84 -5.13 -19.10
C ASP A 84 7.31 -3.77 -18.61
N TYR A 85 7.47 -3.48 -17.32
CA TYR A 85 7.08 -2.21 -16.70
C TYR A 85 7.77 -1.02 -17.35
N ARG A 86 7.04 0.07 -17.54
CA ARG A 86 7.59 1.32 -18.06
C ARG A 86 8.35 2.09 -16.99
N HIS A 87 7.89 2.05 -15.75
CA HIS A 87 8.60 2.63 -14.60
C HIS A 87 10.05 2.12 -14.49
N ASP A 88 10.28 0.86 -14.85
CA ASP A 88 11.62 0.27 -14.79
C ASP A 88 12.51 0.63 -16.00
N ARG A 89 12.00 1.37 -16.99
CA ARG A 89 12.76 1.91 -18.12
C ARG A 89 13.38 3.26 -17.74
N LEU A 90 14.50 3.18 -17.03
CA LEU A 90 15.20 4.34 -16.48
C LEU A 90 15.64 5.36 -17.53
N ASP A 91 15.80 4.94 -18.79
CA ASP A 91 16.07 5.82 -19.94
C ASP A 91 14.92 6.80 -20.25
N LEU A 92 13.69 6.44 -19.88
CA LEU A 92 12.48 7.27 -20.04
C LEU A 92 12.22 8.19 -18.84
N ARG A 93 12.96 8.04 -17.73
CA ARG A 93 12.81 8.81 -16.49
C ARG A 93 13.62 10.10 -16.55
N HIS A 94 13.05 11.10 -17.22
CA HIS A 94 13.69 12.40 -17.45
C HIS A 94 13.86 13.25 -16.18
N GLU A 95 13.15 12.92 -15.11
CA GLU A 95 13.28 13.54 -13.78
C GLU A 95 14.54 13.09 -13.02
N LEU A 96 15.15 11.97 -13.43
CA LEU A 96 16.38 11.45 -12.84
C LEU A 96 17.62 11.90 -13.63
N SER A 97 18.65 12.32 -12.91
CA SER A 97 20.00 12.50 -13.45
C SER A 97 20.62 11.16 -13.88
N GLU A 98 21.69 11.20 -14.68
CA GLU A 98 22.40 9.98 -15.09
C GLU A 98 22.97 9.18 -13.91
N VAL A 99 23.36 9.86 -12.83
CA VAL A 99 23.87 9.21 -11.63
C VAL A 99 22.74 8.53 -10.87
N GLU A 100 21.59 9.19 -10.71
CA GLU A 100 20.41 8.61 -10.08
C GLU A 100 19.91 7.39 -10.86
N ARG A 101 19.84 7.47 -12.19
CA ARG A 101 19.43 6.33 -13.04
C ARG A 101 20.32 5.09 -12.90
N ARG A 102 21.56 5.20 -12.43
CA ARG A 102 22.43 4.03 -12.21
C ARG A 102 22.11 3.31 -10.90
N CYS A 103 21.54 4.03 -9.93
CA CYS A 103 21.28 3.55 -8.59
C CYS A 103 19.78 3.31 -8.33
N GLU A 104 18.92 3.79 -9.23
CA GLU A 104 17.47 3.69 -9.09
C GLU A 104 17.02 2.22 -9.16
N PRO A 105 16.26 1.75 -8.15
CA PRO A 105 15.76 0.39 -8.15
C PRO A 105 14.67 0.21 -9.21
N ARG A 106 14.72 -0.93 -9.91
CA ARG A 106 13.63 -1.42 -10.76
C ARG A 106 12.64 -2.18 -9.88
N ASN A 107 11.62 -1.49 -9.40
CA ASN A 107 10.70 -1.99 -8.39
C ASN A 107 9.23 -1.68 -8.67
N ALA A 108 8.87 -1.41 -9.93
CA ALA A 108 7.47 -1.18 -10.34
C ALA A 108 6.53 -2.29 -9.83
N ASP A 109 6.98 -3.54 -9.89
CA ASP A 109 6.29 -4.70 -9.34
C ASP A 109 5.93 -4.53 -7.86
N SER A 110 6.84 -3.98 -7.06
CA SER A 110 6.67 -3.77 -5.63
C SER A 110 5.65 -2.68 -5.33
N HIS A 111 5.65 -1.60 -6.12
CA HIS A 111 4.62 -0.56 -6.02
C HIS A 111 3.23 -1.09 -6.37
N LEU A 112 3.12 -1.85 -7.47
CA LEU A 112 1.86 -2.45 -7.90
C LEU A 112 1.37 -3.51 -6.91
N ALA A 113 2.25 -4.35 -6.37
CA ALA A 113 1.91 -5.31 -5.34
C ALA A 113 1.47 -4.62 -4.04
N PHE A 114 2.10 -3.50 -3.66
CA PHE A 114 1.65 -2.69 -2.52
C PHE A 114 0.21 -2.21 -2.72
N ILE A 115 -0.08 -1.58 -3.85
CA ILE A 115 -1.40 -1.03 -4.19
C ILE A 115 -2.43 -2.15 -4.32
N GLY A 116 -2.10 -3.21 -5.07
CA GLY A 116 -2.99 -4.31 -5.41
C GLY A 116 -3.38 -5.17 -4.22
N SER A 117 -2.44 -5.44 -3.31
CA SER A 117 -2.70 -6.19 -2.07
C SER A 117 -3.50 -5.38 -1.04
N GLY A 118 -3.59 -4.07 -1.22
CA GLY A 118 -4.26 -3.17 -0.29
C GLY A 118 -3.45 -2.93 0.98
N LEU A 119 -2.12 -2.99 0.90
CA LEU A 119 -1.23 -2.47 1.94
C LEU A 119 -1.49 -0.98 2.14
N ARG A 120 -1.28 -0.52 3.38
CA ARG A 120 -1.47 0.87 3.78
C ARG A 120 -0.19 1.37 4.45
N SER A 121 0.18 2.62 4.16
CA SER A 121 1.28 3.27 4.87
C SER A 121 0.95 3.53 6.34
N CYS A 122 -0.32 3.67 6.68
CA CYS A 122 -0.76 3.97 8.04
C CYS A 122 -1.97 3.12 8.43
N VAL A 123 -1.90 2.43 9.56
CA VAL A 123 -2.96 1.55 10.08
C VAL A 123 -3.09 1.70 11.59
N THR A 124 -4.32 1.61 12.10
CA THR A 124 -4.61 1.52 13.53
C THR A 124 -4.96 0.09 13.89
N TYR A 125 -4.36 -0.41 14.97
CA TYR A 125 -4.65 -1.69 15.58
C TYR A 125 -5.19 -1.45 16.99
N LEU A 126 -6.16 -2.27 17.42
CA LEU A 126 -6.34 -2.53 18.84
C LEU A 126 -5.04 -3.13 19.36
N HIS A 127 -4.44 -2.47 20.34
CA HIS A 127 -3.15 -2.87 20.87
C HIS A 127 -3.34 -4.14 21.71
N ARG A 128 -2.66 -5.21 21.31
CA ARG A 128 -2.65 -6.49 22.00
C ARG A 128 -1.20 -6.90 22.21
N PRO A 129 -0.66 -6.70 23.43
CA PRO A 129 0.69 -7.12 23.76
C PRO A 129 0.88 -8.61 23.41
N GLY A 130 1.91 -8.92 22.61
CA GLY A 130 2.21 -10.28 22.18
C GLY A 130 1.63 -10.69 20.81
N GLU A 131 0.65 -9.96 20.25
CA GLU A 131 0.26 -10.18 18.85
C GLU A 131 1.26 -9.46 17.91
N PRO A 132 1.71 -10.13 16.82
CA PRO A 132 2.65 -9.53 15.89
C PRO A 132 1.96 -8.52 14.97
N VAL A 133 2.70 -7.47 14.58
CA VAL A 133 2.27 -6.53 13.55
C VAL A 133 3.40 -6.43 12.53
N TYR A 134 3.17 -7.02 11.36
CA TYR A 134 4.20 -7.14 10.34
C TYR A 134 4.21 -5.94 9.40
N LEU A 135 5.37 -5.31 9.25
CA LEU A 135 5.67 -4.48 8.08
C LEU A 135 6.03 -5.42 6.92
N MET A 136 5.21 -5.40 5.88
CA MET A 136 5.48 -6.12 4.64
C MET A 136 6.36 -5.25 3.75
N ASP A 137 7.61 -5.65 3.56
CA ASP A 137 8.55 -5.04 2.63
C ASP A 137 8.57 -5.84 1.33
N LEU A 138 8.37 -5.15 0.20
CA LEU A 138 8.33 -5.77 -1.12
C LEU A 138 9.63 -5.54 -1.90
N ASP A 139 10.50 -4.64 -1.43
CA ASP A 139 11.74 -4.26 -2.08
C ASP A 139 12.89 -4.04 -1.08
N GLY A 140 13.00 -4.91 -0.07
CA GLY A 140 13.82 -4.74 1.11
C GLY A 140 15.34 -4.86 0.90
N VAL A 141 15.76 -5.63 -0.10
CA VAL A 141 17.17 -5.79 -0.50
C VAL A 141 17.28 -5.51 -1.99
N HIS A 142 18.15 -4.57 -2.35
CA HIS A 142 18.42 -4.18 -3.73
C HIS A 142 19.90 -4.43 -4.06
N ALA A 143 20.18 -5.16 -5.15
CA ALA A 143 21.53 -5.50 -5.59
C ALA A 143 22.43 -6.08 -4.46
N GLY A 144 21.85 -6.93 -3.61
CA GLY A 144 22.55 -7.55 -2.46
C GLY A 144 22.75 -6.63 -1.25
N GLN A 145 22.31 -5.37 -1.33
CA GLN A 145 22.40 -4.41 -0.23
C GLN A 145 21.04 -4.25 0.46
N PRO A 146 20.95 -4.50 1.78
CA PRO A 146 19.75 -4.21 2.56
C PRO A 146 19.44 -2.72 2.53
N ARG A 147 18.16 -2.40 2.34
CA ARG A 147 17.66 -1.02 2.45
C ARG A 147 17.34 -0.71 3.90
N ILE A 148 17.33 0.58 4.25
CA ILE A 148 16.92 1.03 5.58
C ILE A 148 15.43 1.38 5.54
N ARG A 149 14.65 0.74 6.41
CA ARG A 149 13.24 1.05 6.62
C ARG A 149 13.04 1.83 7.90
N ARG A 150 12.07 2.73 7.87
CA ARG A 150 11.73 3.64 8.96
C ARG A 150 10.24 3.54 9.16
N THR A 151 9.85 3.34 10.40
CA THR A 151 8.45 3.32 10.79
C THR A 151 8.26 3.96 12.14
N ARG A 152 7.09 4.57 12.34
CA ARG A 152 6.68 5.18 13.60
C ARG A 152 5.51 4.39 14.17
N VAL A 153 5.50 4.22 15.49
CA VAL A 153 4.38 3.60 16.22
C VAL A 153 3.90 4.56 17.29
N LEU A 154 2.62 4.89 17.28
CA LEU A 154 1.98 5.82 18.21
C LEU A 154 0.92 5.07 19.02
N GLY A 155 1.20 4.86 20.32
CA GLY A 155 0.24 4.33 21.28
C GLY A 155 -0.69 5.43 21.78
N TYR A 156 -1.98 5.14 21.86
CA TYR A 156 -3.00 6.04 22.41
C TYR A 156 -4.21 5.26 22.93
N SER A 157 -5.00 5.88 23.82
CA SER A 157 -6.11 5.20 24.49
C SER A 157 -7.47 5.66 23.97
N ASP A 158 -7.57 6.94 23.61
CA ASP A 158 -8.79 7.53 23.10
C ASP A 158 -8.53 8.44 21.89
N GLU A 159 -9.57 8.68 21.11
CA GLU A 159 -9.49 9.54 19.93
C GLU A 159 -10.73 10.42 19.79
N GLU A 160 -10.51 11.67 19.39
CA GLU A 160 -11.54 12.70 19.23
C GLU A 160 -11.46 13.27 17.82
N THR A 161 -12.54 13.18 17.06
CA THR A 161 -12.66 13.91 15.79
C THR A 161 -12.84 15.39 16.07
N VAL A 162 -11.88 16.21 15.63
CA VAL A 162 -11.88 17.66 15.87
C VAL A 162 -12.31 18.47 14.66
N ALA A 163 -12.21 17.88 13.46
CA ALA A 163 -12.66 18.50 12.22
C ALA A 163 -13.09 17.46 11.20
N LYS A 164 -14.11 17.79 10.42
CA LYS A 164 -14.48 17.06 9.21
C LYS A 164 -14.88 18.04 8.14
N ILE A 165 -14.28 17.94 6.96
CA ILE A 165 -14.62 18.76 5.80
C ILE A 165 -14.77 17.90 4.56
N ARG A 166 -15.33 18.50 3.52
CA ARG A 166 -15.45 17.91 2.18
C ARG A 166 -14.65 18.75 1.19
N CYS A 167 -13.92 18.10 0.30
CA CYS A 167 -13.22 18.75 -0.80
C CYS A 167 -13.52 18.05 -2.13
N GLU A 168 -13.53 18.83 -3.19
CA GLU A 168 -13.69 18.35 -4.55
C GLU A 168 -12.33 18.29 -5.23
N VAL A 169 -12.02 17.15 -5.85
CA VAL A 169 -10.78 16.93 -6.59
C VAL A 169 -11.10 16.89 -8.07
N PRO A 170 -10.56 17.81 -8.88
CA PRO A 170 -10.75 17.76 -10.32
C PRO A 170 -10.08 16.51 -10.87
N VAL A 171 -10.77 15.81 -11.77
CA VAL A 171 -10.26 14.62 -12.46
C VAL A 171 -10.47 14.76 -13.96
N SER A 172 -9.65 14.09 -14.76
CA SER A 172 -9.87 14.11 -16.21
C SER A 172 -11.14 13.34 -16.59
N ARG A 173 -11.61 13.56 -17.82
CA ARG A 173 -12.71 12.79 -18.40
C ARG A 173 -12.29 11.37 -18.81
N HIS A 174 -11.00 11.05 -18.76
CA HIS A 174 -10.52 9.72 -19.11
C HIS A 174 -11.01 8.69 -18.10
N PRO A 175 -11.39 7.47 -18.53
CA PRO A 175 -11.87 6.43 -17.62
C PRO A 175 -10.83 6.06 -16.56
N ILE A 176 -9.56 5.99 -16.95
CA ILE A 176 -8.45 5.67 -16.05
C ILE A 176 -7.59 6.91 -15.89
N ASP A 177 -7.37 7.32 -14.65
CA ASP A 177 -6.58 8.50 -14.30
C ASP A 177 -6.12 8.41 -12.84
N SER A 178 -5.10 9.19 -12.51
CA SER A 178 -4.52 9.28 -11.18
C SER A 178 -4.24 10.74 -10.85
N VAL A 179 -4.59 11.17 -9.65
CA VAL A 179 -4.37 12.54 -9.19
C VAL A 179 -3.50 12.54 -7.95
N ASN A 180 -2.40 13.29 -7.99
CA ASN A 180 -1.57 13.56 -6.82
C ASN A 180 -2.28 14.54 -5.88
N LEU A 181 -2.72 14.06 -4.72
CA LEU A 181 -3.42 14.90 -3.73
C LEU A 181 -2.46 15.82 -2.96
N ALA A 182 -1.15 15.62 -3.09
CA ALA A 182 -0.12 16.54 -2.60
C ALA A 182 0.21 17.68 -3.57
N ASP A 183 -0.29 17.64 -4.81
CA ASP A 183 -0.08 18.74 -5.77
C ASP A 183 -0.76 20.02 -5.24
N SER A 184 0.00 21.12 -5.18
CA SER A 184 -0.48 22.40 -4.66
C SER A 184 -1.67 22.95 -5.45
N ARG A 185 -1.81 22.57 -6.73
CA ARG A 185 -2.93 22.95 -7.59
C ARG A 185 -4.23 22.21 -7.24
N VAL A 186 -4.13 21.04 -6.61
CA VAL A 186 -5.27 20.25 -6.12
C VAL A 186 -5.67 20.72 -4.71
N GLY A 187 -4.70 21.13 -3.90
CA GLY A 187 -4.93 21.82 -2.62
C GLY A 187 -5.39 20.93 -1.45
N VAL A 188 -5.61 19.64 -1.67
CA VAL A 188 -6.11 18.70 -0.62
C VAL A 188 -5.13 18.58 0.54
N LEU A 189 -3.84 18.31 0.27
CA LEU A 189 -2.85 18.19 1.34
C LEU A 189 -2.58 19.53 2.05
N ALA A 190 -2.62 20.65 1.33
CA ALA A 190 -2.49 21.98 1.95
C ALA A 190 -3.65 22.24 2.92
N CYS A 191 -4.88 21.91 2.51
CA CYS A 191 -6.07 22.01 3.36
C CYS A 191 -5.96 21.09 4.58
N ALA A 192 -5.46 19.86 4.41
CA ALA A 192 -5.17 18.94 5.49
C ALA A 192 -4.21 19.52 6.54
N HIS A 193 -3.09 20.11 6.09
CA HIS A 193 -2.15 20.80 6.98
C HIS A 193 -2.80 21.98 7.72
N GLU A 194 -3.59 22.79 7.02
CA GLU A 194 -4.30 23.91 7.63
C GLU A 194 -5.27 23.47 8.74
N LEU A 195 -6.03 22.40 8.52
CA LEU A 195 -6.93 21.85 9.54
C LEU A 195 -6.15 21.35 10.76
N VAL A 196 -5.06 20.62 10.56
CA VAL A 196 -4.22 20.12 11.66
C VAL A 196 -3.69 21.27 12.50
N SER A 197 -3.15 22.31 11.85
CA SER A 197 -2.62 23.51 12.53
C SER A 197 -3.71 24.30 13.24
N ARG A 198 -4.85 24.57 12.57
CA ARG A 198 -5.98 25.33 13.13
C ARG A 198 -6.54 24.69 14.39
N HIS A 199 -6.60 23.36 14.43
CA HIS A 199 -7.11 22.60 15.57
C HIS A 199 -6.02 22.20 16.57
N GLY A 200 -4.77 22.64 16.38
CA GLY A 200 -3.66 22.38 17.32
C GLY A 200 -3.46 20.89 17.61
N VAL A 201 -3.54 20.04 16.58
CA VAL A 201 -3.40 18.58 16.76
C VAL A 201 -1.92 18.22 16.78
N ALA A 202 -1.37 17.99 17.98
CA ALA A 202 0.02 17.56 18.15
C ALA A 202 0.21 16.06 17.81
N ARG A 203 -0.68 15.19 18.31
CA ARG A 203 -0.66 13.74 18.04
C ARG A 203 -2.03 13.30 17.55
N GLY A 204 -2.07 12.64 16.40
CA GLY A 204 -3.35 12.30 15.78
C GLY A 204 -3.21 11.61 14.45
N ARG A 205 -4.29 11.68 13.66
CA ARG A 205 -4.28 11.27 12.25
C ARG A 205 -5.17 12.16 11.41
N ILE A 206 -4.88 12.19 10.13
CA ILE A 206 -5.82 12.63 9.11
C ILE A 206 -6.27 11.43 8.28
N ASP A 207 -7.58 11.28 8.15
CA ASP A 207 -8.21 10.33 7.24
C ASP A 207 -8.68 11.08 5.99
N ILE A 208 -8.28 10.59 4.81
CA ILE A 208 -8.76 11.06 3.51
C ILE A 208 -9.59 9.93 2.92
N ALA A 209 -10.90 10.13 2.82
CA ALA A 209 -11.84 9.11 2.38
C ALA A 209 -12.62 9.58 1.15
N LEU A 210 -12.91 8.67 0.24
CA LEU A 210 -13.89 8.90 -0.82
C LEU A 210 -15.29 9.00 -0.24
N ALA A 211 -16.05 10.01 -0.66
CA ALA A 211 -17.46 10.12 -0.30
C ALA A 211 -18.21 8.83 -0.69
N ALA A 212 -19.29 8.51 0.03
CA ALA A 212 -20.02 7.25 -0.15
C ALA A 212 -20.54 7.03 -1.60
N SER A 213 -20.77 8.12 -2.34
CA SER A 213 -21.19 8.10 -3.74
C SER A 213 -20.08 7.69 -4.72
N GLU A 214 -18.80 7.85 -4.35
CA GLU A 214 -17.66 7.65 -5.25
C GLU A 214 -17.27 6.18 -5.33
N ARG A 215 -17.94 5.39 -6.16
CA ARG A 215 -17.76 3.92 -6.23
C ARG A 215 -16.69 3.44 -7.19
N GLU A 216 -16.27 4.28 -8.13
CA GLU A 216 -15.35 3.91 -9.21
C GLU A 216 -13.99 4.61 -9.10
N ALA A 217 -13.60 4.85 -7.85
CA ALA A 217 -12.32 5.42 -7.47
C ALA A 217 -11.80 4.77 -6.18
N GLY A 218 -10.50 4.90 -5.97
CA GLY A 218 -9.77 4.45 -4.79
C GLY A 218 -8.71 5.48 -4.40
N VAL A 219 -8.13 5.30 -3.22
CA VAL A 219 -7.04 6.12 -2.71
C VAL A 219 -5.92 5.25 -2.17
N THR A 220 -4.69 5.73 -2.28
CA THR A 220 -3.50 5.07 -1.74
C THR A 220 -2.45 6.11 -1.33
N VAL A 221 -1.46 5.70 -0.54
CA VAL A 221 -0.23 6.47 -0.34
C VAL A 221 0.89 5.70 -1.02
N ASN A 222 1.46 6.28 -2.06
CA ASN A 222 2.52 5.65 -2.84
C ASN A 222 3.39 6.70 -3.54
N GLU A 223 4.32 6.27 -4.38
CA GLU A 223 5.07 7.15 -5.24
C GLU A 223 4.18 7.65 -6.38
N TYR A 224 4.22 8.95 -6.62
CA TYR A 224 3.54 9.56 -7.76
C TYR A 224 4.58 9.81 -8.85
N GLU A 225 4.95 8.75 -9.55
CA GLU A 225 5.80 8.78 -10.74
C GLU A 225 4.93 8.56 -11.98
N THR A 226 5.24 9.27 -13.07
CA THR A 226 4.39 9.33 -14.27
C THR A 226 4.30 7.97 -14.98
N LEU A 227 5.41 7.27 -15.18
CA LEU A 227 5.44 5.97 -15.83
C LEU A 227 4.69 4.91 -15.01
N LEU A 228 4.87 4.91 -13.69
CA LEU A 228 4.16 4.03 -12.79
C LEU A 228 2.66 4.31 -12.79
N MET A 229 2.25 5.57 -12.64
CA MET A 229 0.84 5.91 -12.47
C MET A 229 0.05 5.93 -13.79
N ARG A 230 0.60 6.53 -14.84
CA ARG A 230 -0.10 6.70 -16.13
C ARG A 230 0.07 5.55 -17.09
N HIS A 231 1.07 4.70 -16.90
CA HIS A 231 1.29 3.54 -17.75
C HIS A 231 1.10 2.23 -16.99
N ASP A 232 1.95 1.90 -16.04
CA ASP A 232 1.93 0.55 -15.46
C ASP A 232 0.64 0.29 -14.67
N LEU A 233 0.26 1.19 -13.75
CA LEU A 233 -0.99 1.08 -13.01
C LEU A 233 -2.21 1.16 -13.94
N ALA A 234 -2.18 2.04 -14.93
CA ALA A 234 -3.28 2.17 -15.88
C ALA A 234 -3.49 0.89 -16.70
N GLU A 235 -2.39 0.24 -17.10
CA GLU A 235 -2.41 -1.04 -17.79
C GLU A 235 -2.93 -2.17 -16.88
N VAL A 236 -2.55 -2.19 -15.59
CA VAL A 236 -3.11 -3.14 -14.60
C VAL A 236 -4.61 -2.92 -14.39
N LEU A 237 -5.08 -1.68 -14.32
CA LEU A 237 -6.50 -1.38 -14.15
C LEU A 237 -7.34 -1.84 -15.36
N ALA A 238 -6.75 -1.83 -16.55
CA ALA A 238 -7.35 -2.36 -17.77
C ALA A 238 -7.28 -3.90 -17.85
N ASP A 239 -6.11 -4.47 -17.56
CA ASP A 239 -5.83 -5.91 -17.59
C ASP A 239 -4.89 -6.31 -16.41
N PRO A 240 -5.44 -6.82 -15.29
CA PRO A 240 -4.68 -7.13 -14.09
C PRO A 240 -3.72 -8.31 -14.26
N LEU A 241 -3.92 -9.12 -15.30
CA LEU A 241 -3.12 -10.31 -15.56
C LEU A 241 -2.03 -10.06 -16.60
N LYS A 242 -1.96 -8.84 -17.17
CA LYS A 242 -1.04 -8.47 -18.24
C LYS A 242 0.40 -8.91 -17.96
N PHE A 243 0.93 -8.54 -16.79
CA PHE A 243 2.34 -8.74 -16.44
C PHE A 243 2.66 -10.20 -16.05
N ALA A 244 1.71 -10.91 -15.44
CA ALA A 244 1.81 -12.35 -15.22
C ALA A 244 1.85 -13.11 -16.57
N ALA A 245 0.94 -12.76 -17.49
CA ALA A 245 0.87 -13.38 -18.81
C ALA A 245 2.09 -13.07 -19.70
N SER A 246 2.65 -11.86 -19.62
CA SER A 246 3.84 -11.48 -20.38
C SER A 246 5.07 -12.26 -19.92
N THR A 247 5.17 -12.55 -18.62
CA THR A 247 6.24 -13.37 -18.03
C THR A 247 6.14 -14.84 -18.45
N GLY A 248 4.95 -15.44 -18.41
CA GLY A 248 4.75 -16.82 -18.90
C GLY A 248 5.11 -16.99 -20.39
N ARG A 249 4.81 -16.00 -21.24
CA ARG A 249 5.23 -15.99 -22.65
C ARG A 249 6.75 -15.88 -22.82
N ARG A 250 7.43 -15.14 -21.94
CA ARG A 250 8.90 -15.01 -21.96
C ARG A 250 9.57 -16.32 -21.50
N MET A 251 9.04 -16.97 -20.47
CA MET A 251 9.48 -18.30 -20.03
C MET A 251 9.39 -19.34 -21.14
N LEU A 252 8.32 -19.33 -21.94
CA LEU A 252 8.19 -20.21 -23.10
C LEU A 252 9.21 -19.93 -24.22
N ARG A 253 9.75 -18.71 -24.30
CA ARG A 253 10.67 -18.28 -25.37
C ARG A 253 12.15 -18.40 -24.97
N ASP A 254 12.47 -18.23 -23.70
CA ASP A 254 13.84 -18.37 -23.18
C ASP A 254 13.83 -19.04 -21.80
N PRO A 255 13.76 -20.38 -21.77
CA PRO A 255 13.49 -21.08 -20.53
C PRO A 255 14.75 -21.30 -19.66
N LEU A 256 15.93 -20.89 -20.14
CA LEU A 256 17.20 -20.90 -19.37
C LEU A 256 17.43 -19.62 -18.56
N SER A 257 16.60 -18.59 -18.74
CA SER A 257 16.75 -17.29 -18.09
C SER A 257 16.35 -17.23 -16.61
N ILE A 258 15.87 -18.34 -16.01
CA ILE A 258 15.32 -18.39 -14.64
C ILE A 258 15.79 -19.67 -13.90
N PRO A 259 16.07 -19.62 -12.58
CA PRO A 259 16.51 -20.78 -11.79
C PRO A 259 15.61 -22.01 -11.95
N SER A 260 16.21 -23.20 -12.01
CA SER A 260 15.60 -24.49 -12.42
C SER A 260 14.38 -24.97 -11.64
N LYS A 261 13.96 -24.29 -10.55
CA LYS A 261 12.76 -24.64 -9.77
C LYS A 261 11.44 -24.09 -10.34
N SER A 262 11.46 -23.31 -11.42
CA SER A 262 10.26 -22.63 -11.96
C SER A 262 9.60 -23.29 -13.18
N TRP A 263 10.09 -24.45 -13.63
CA TRP A 263 9.70 -25.07 -14.91
C TRP A 263 8.28 -25.66 -14.97
N GLY A 264 7.60 -25.87 -13.83
CA GLY A 264 6.27 -26.51 -13.80
C GLY A 264 5.05 -25.62 -14.11
N TYR A 265 5.24 -24.30 -14.27
CA TYR A 265 4.18 -23.33 -13.94
C TYR A 265 3.57 -22.53 -15.11
N ALA A 266 4.16 -22.58 -16.31
CA ALA A 266 3.87 -21.60 -17.37
C ALA A 266 2.49 -21.68 -18.05
N ARG A 267 1.64 -22.67 -17.73
CA ARG A 267 0.29 -22.82 -18.33
C ARG A 267 -0.89 -22.66 -17.36
N TYR A 268 -0.63 -22.55 -16.04
CA TYR A 268 -1.68 -22.55 -15.00
C TYR A 268 -1.58 -21.42 -13.96
N ASP A 269 -0.67 -20.46 -14.16
CA ASP A 269 -0.27 -19.46 -13.15
C ASP A 269 -1.41 -18.68 -12.50
N VAL A 270 -2.45 -18.29 -13.24
CA VAL A 270 -3.54 -17.46 -12.67
C VAL A 270 -4.45 -18.28 -11.76
N VAL A 271 -4.77 -19.52 -12.14
CA VAL A 271 -5.61 -20.41 -11.33
C VAL A 271 -4.86 -20.81 -10.07
N GLN A 272 -3.55 -21.05 -10.17
CA GLN A 272 -2.73 -21.39 -9.03
C GLN A 272 -2.52 -20.20 -8.07
N VAL A 273 -2.26 -19.00 -8.60
CA VAL A 273 -2.19 -17.76 -7.80
C VAL A 273 -3.51 -17.48 -7.07
N LEU A 274 -4.65 -17.70 -7.75
CA LEU A 274 -5.98 -17.59 -7.15
C LEU A 274 -6.22 -18.69 -6.10
N ASN A 275 -5.82 -19.92 -6.38
CA ASN A 275 -5.92 -21.04 -5.43
C ASN A 275 -5.10 -20.78 -4.17
N GLU A 276 -3.85 -20.33 -4.29
CA GLU A 276 -2.98 -19.99 -3.16
C GLU A 276 -3.58 -18.85 -2.32
N LEU A 277 -4.18 -17.83 -2.96
CA LEU A 277 -4.93 -16.77 -2.29
C LEU A 277 -6.14 -17.31 -1.50
N MET A 278 -6.83 -18.31 -2.04
CA MET A 278 -8.04 -18.88 -1.46
C MET A 278 -7.76 -19.89 -0.34
N ASP A 279 -6.71 -20.69 -0.49
CA ASP A 279 -6.22 -21.61 0.55
C ASP A 279 -5.74 -20.82 1.77
N ALA A 280 -5.01 -19.72 1.54
CA ALA A 280 -4.60 -18.80 2.61
C ALA A 280 -5.80 -18.17 3.34
N LEU A 281 -6.92 -17.97 2.63
CA LEU A 281 -8.17 -17.40 3.15
C LEU A 281 -9.20 -18.45 3.61
N LYS A 282 -8.88 -19.76 3.57
CA LYS A 282 -9.76 -20.89 3.91
C LYS A 282 -11.12 -20.88 3.20
N VAL A 283 -11.13 -20.61 1.90
CA VAL A 283 -12.38 -20.59 1.11
C VAL A 283 -12.65 -21.96 0.49
N THR A 284 -13.89 -22.45 0.54
CA THR A 284 -14.26 -23.81 0.04
C THR A 284 -14.21 -23.94 -1.49
N GLU A 285 -13.98 -25.14 -2.02
CA GLU A 285 -13.91 -25.42 -3.48
C GLU A 285 -15.17 -24.96 -4.26
N SER A 286 -16.37 -25.05 -3.66
CA SER A 286 -17.62 -24.55 -4.27
C SER A 286 -17.75 -23.01 -4.27
N ALA A 287 -16.93 -22.31 -3.50
CA ALA A 287 -16.77 -20.86 -3.56
C ALA A 287 -15.65 -20.46 -4.53
N LEU A 288 -14.69 -21.35 -4.82
CA LEU A 288 -13.67 -21.20 -5.87
C LEU A 288 -14.29 -21.16 -7.26
N GLU A 289 -15.16 -22.11 -7.62
CA GLU A 289 -15.83 -22.08 -8.94
C GLU A 289 -16.69 -20.81 -9.11
N ARG A 290 -17.38 -20.37 -8.04
CA ARG A 290 -18.17 -19.12 -8.05
C ARG A 290 -17.30 -17.87 -8.06
N LEU A 291 -16.11 -17.91 -7.46
CA LEU A 291 -15.15 -16.80 -7.49
C LEU A 291 -14.47 -16.72 -8.85
N LEU A 292 -13.99 -17.82 -9.42
CA LEU A 292 -13.44 -17.89 -10.78
C LEU A 292 -14.47 -17.44 -11.82
N ALA A 293 -15.71 -17.93 -11.73
CA ALA A 293 -16.80 -17.45 -12.58
C ALA A 293 -17.06 -15.95 -12.40
N ARG A 294 -16.97 -15.42 -11.17
CA ARG A 294 -17.02 -13.97 -10.91
C ARG A 294 -15.78 -13.23 -11.41
N VAL A 295 -14.58 -13.78 -11.33
CA VAL A 295 -13.33 -13.16 -11.79
C VAL A 295 -13.34 -13.04 -13.31
N MET A 296 -13.88 -14.06 -14.00
CA MET A 296 -14.08 -14.04 -15.45
C MET A 296 -15.29 -13.19 -15.87
N ALA A 297 -16.25 -12.94 -14.98
CA ALA A 297 -17.48 -12.18 -15.26
C ALA A 297 -17.51 -10.74 -14.68
N VAL A 298 -16.52 -10.35 -13.87
CA VAL A 298 -16.44 -9.04 -13.22
C VAL A 298 -15.27 -8.27 -13.84
N PRO A 299 -15.47 -7.00 -14.25
CA PRO A 299 -14.39 -6.23 -14.83
C PRO A 299 -13.22 -6.09 -13.83
N ALA A 300 -12.01 -6.31 -14.36
CA ALA A 300 -10.67 -6.11 -13.77
C ALA A 300 -10.56 -5.07 -12.65
N ARG A 301 -11.29 -3.95 -12.78
CA ARG A 301 -11.40 -2.85 -11.82
C ARG A 301 -11.79 -3.24 -10.37
N ARG A 302 -12.31 -4.45 -10.12
CA ARG A 302 -12.60 -4.95 -8.75
C ARG A 302 -11.55 -5.91 -8.19
N PHE A 303 -10.54 -6.27 -8.98
CA PHE A 303 -9.54 -7.26 -8.60
C PHE A 303 -8.49 -6.69 -7.64
N LEU A 304 -8.05 -5.46 -7.89
CA LEU A 304 -7.17 -4.73 -6.98
C LEU A 304 -7.93 -4.35 -5.71
N ARG A 305 -7.30 -4.53 -4.54
CA ARG A 305 -7.87 -4.20 -3.23
C ARG A 305 -7.75 -2.71 -2.92
N LEU A 306 -8.07 -1.86 -3.90
CA LEU A 306 -8.00 -0.41 -3.80
C LEU A 306 -8.86 0.08 -2.63
N LYS A 307 -8.26 0.95 -1.81
CA LYS A 307 -8.89 1.42 -0.59
C LYS A 307 -9.79 2.60 -0.88
N ARG A 308 -10.82 2.74 -0.06
CA ARG A 308 -11.71 3.91 -0.10
C ARG A 308 -11.24 5.04 0.81
N SER A 309 -10.30 4.75 1.70
CA SER A 309 -9.70 5.72 2.59
C SER A 309 -8.24 5.40 2.84
N LEU A 310 -7.46 6.45 3.03
CA LEU A 310 -6.10 6.40 3.54
C LEU A 310 -6.04 7.19 4.84
N SER A 311 -5.06 6.86 5.67
CA SER A 311 -4.78 7.55 6.91
C SER A 311 -3.35 8.05 6.85
N MET A 312 -3.06 9.20 7.45
CA MET A 312 -1.70 9.73 7.61
C MET A 312 -1.51 10.14 9.06
N LEU A 313 -0.35 9.82 9.62
CA LEU A 313 0.01 10.15 11.00
C LEU A 313 0.19 11.66 11.14
N VAL A 314 -0.33 12.22 12.23
CA VAL A 314 0.03 13.56 12.69
C VAL A 314 0.94 13.42 13.91
N SER A 315 2.16 13.94 13.80
CA SER A 315 3.18 13.93 14.84
C SER A 315 3.53 15.34 15.26
N ASP A 316 3.88 15.49 16.53
CA ASP A 316 4.32 16.75 17.09
C ASP A 316 5.62 17.21 16.41
N GLY A 317 5.75 18.50 16.15
CA GLY A 317 6.85 19.12 15.38
C GLY A 317 6.84 18.87 13.87
N ASP A 318 6.41 17.69 13.41
CA ASP A 318 6.45 17.29 12.00
C ASP A 318 5.13 17.57 11.23
N GLY A 319 4.03 17.77 11.94
CA GLY A 319 2.70 17.86 11.33
C GLY A 319 2.28 16.54 10.71
N ILE A 320 1.82 16.56 9.46
CA ILE A 320 1.44 15.33 8.72
C ILE A 320 2.72 14.60 8.28
N VAL A 321 2.95 13.42 8.86
CA VAL A 321 4.13 12.60 8.62
C VAL A 321 4.01 11.86 7.28
N ARG A 322 5.07 11.94 6.46
CA ARG A 322 5.20 11.20 5.19
C ARG A 322 6.66 10.91 4.88
N GLY A 323 6.89 9.79 4.19
CA GLY A 323 8.19 9.50 3.58
C GLY A 323 8.51 10.44 2.42
N THR A 324 9.78 10.52 2.04
CA THR A 324 10.29 11.42 0.98
C THR A 324 9.49 11.30 -0.32
N TYR A 325 9.17 10.08 -0.74
CA TYR A 325 8.48 9.79 -2.00
C TYR A 325 6.98 9.53 -1.83
N GLN A 326 6.47 9.53 -0.59
CA GLN A 326 5.07 9.20 -0.33
C GLN A 326 4.15 10.37 -0.64
N ASN A 327 3.24 10.14 -1.57
CA ASN A 327 2.15 11.04 -1.90
C ASN A 327 0.81 10.34 -1.71
N PRO A 328 -0.21 11.00 -1.13
CA PRO A 328 -1.59 10.56 -1.23
C PRO A 328 -2.06 10.69 -2.69
N ILE A 329 -2.65 9.64 -3.23
CA ILE A 329 -3.03 9.53 -4.64
C ILE A 329 -4.48 9.08 -4.72
N LEU A 330 -5.28 9.79 -5.52
CA LEU A 330 -6.60 9.33 -5.96
C LEU A 330 -6.44 8.60 -7.28
N ILE A 331 -7.05 7.42 -7.39
CA ILE A 331 -7.04 6.58 -8.59
C ILE A 331 -8.49 6.46 -9.06
N GLN A 332 -8.80 6.80 -10.31
CA GLN A 332 -10.10 6.51 -10.94
C GLN A 332 -9.95 5.45 -12.04
N TRP A 333 -10.97 4.62 -12.18
CA TRP A 333 -11.07 3.60 -13.24
C TRP A 333 -12.41 3.64 -13.99
N ALA A 334 -13.23 4.67 -13.72
CA ALA A 334 -14.26 5.13 -14.60
C ALA A 334 -14.33 6.66 -14.55
N GLY A 335 -14.74 7.30 -15.64
CA GLY A 335 -14.94 8.73 -15.67
C GLY A 335 -16.14 9.15 -14.82
N THR A 336 -16.20 10.43 -14.48
CA THR A 336 -17.32 11.04 -13.77
C THR A 336 -17.88 12.20 -14.61
N PRO A 337 -19.20 12.25 -14.88
CA PRO A 337 -19.80 13.35 -15.65
C PRO A 337 -19.50 14.74 -15.06
N GLN A 338 -19.33 14.81 -13.73
CA GLN A 338 -19.07 16.03 -12.98
C GLN A 338 -17.65 16.59 -13.22
N GLY A 339 -16.72 15.78 -13.72
CA GLY A 339 -15.30 16.18 -13.85
C GLY A 339 -14.59 16.38 -12.50
N SER A 340 -15.24 16.00 -11.38
CA SER A 340 -14.66 16.01 -10.05
C SER A 340 -15.05 14.75 -9.27
N ARG A 341 -14.21 14.42 -8.28
CA ARG A 341 -14.43 13.36 -7.29
C ARG A 341 -14.44 13.98 -5.91
N SER A 342 -15.35 13.51 -5.08
CA SER A 342 -15.55 14.07 -3.76
C SER A 342 -14.82 13.30 -2.65
N LEU A 343 -14.04 14.01 -1.84
CA LEU A 343 -13.31 13.47 -0.70
C LEU A 343 -13.81 14.08 0.62
N GLU A 344 -13.78 13.29 1.68
CA GLU A 344 -13.98 13.71 3.06
C GLU A 344 -12.64 13.65 3.80
N LEU A 345 -12.25 14.77 4.40
CA LEU A 345 -11.07 14.87 5.26
C LEU A 345 -11.55 14.88 6.70
N THR A 346 -11.01 13.99 7.53
CA THR A 346 -11.31 13.92 8.97
C THR A 346 -10.02 14.06 9.76
N VAL A 347 -9.95 15.06 10.63
CA VAL A 347 -8.82 15.25 11.55
C VAL A 347 -9.20 14.71 12.91
N THR A 348 -8.38 13.81 13.43
CA THR A 348 -8.57 13.13 14.70
C THR A 348 -7.39 13.42 15.62
N ARG A 349 -7.67 13.84 16.85
CA ARG A 349 -6.69 14.01 17.93
C ARG A 349 -6.65 12.75 18.79
N PHE A 350 -5.47 12.34 19.23
CA PHE A 350 -5.30 11.22 20.16
C PHE A 350 -5.11 11.69 21.60
N ARG A 351 -5.57 10.88 22.56
CA ARG A 351 -5.55 11.14 24.00
C ARG A 351 -5.23 9.90 24.83
#